data_AF-A0A644Z5S2-F1
#
_entry.id   AF-A0A644Z5S2-F1
#
_cell.length_a   1.000
_cell.length_b   1.000
_cell.length_c   1.000
_cell.angle_alpha   90.00
_cell.angle_beta   90.00
_cell.angle_gamma   90.00
#
_symmetry.space_group_name_H-M   'P 1'
#
loop_
_entity.id
_entity.type
_entity.pdbx_description
1 polymer ?
#
loop_
_entity_poly.entity_id
_entity_poly.type
_entity_poly.pdbx_seq_one_letter_code
_entity_poly.pdbx_strand_id
1 'polypeptide(L)'
;MPSNVLETASVEAIKKYVINGLGVSYLPYYSVKEEADKGLLLIKFAETDMRFFTQIVYHKNKWLSPALKTFIDFCNEYSKKWD
;
A
#
# COMPACT_ATOMS: atom_id res chain seq x y z
N MET A 1 11.32 22.51 3.51
CA MET A 1 10.21 21.95 2.72
C MET A 1 10.59 22.02 1.25
N PRO A 2 10.33 20.97 0.44
CA PRO A 2 10.57 21.06 -1.00
C PRO A 2 9.75 22.22 -1.59
N SER A 3 10.34 22.96 -2.53
CA SER A 3 9.73 24.15 -3.14
C SER A 3 8.60 23.84 -4.12
N ASN A 4 8.56 22.59 -4.62
CA ASN A 4 7.53 22.09 -5.53
C ASN A 4 6.97 20.78 -4.97
N VAL A 5 5.67 20.75 -4.71
CA VAL A 5 4.95 19.57 -4.21
C VAL A 5 3.89 19.20 -5.24
N LEU A 6 3.89 17.93 -5.66
CA LEU A 6 2.86 17.35 -6.53
C LEU A 6 2.05 16.36 -5.70
N GLU A 7 0.73 16.53 -5.72
CA GLU A 7 -0.21 15.69 -4.96
C GLU A 7 -1.21 15.02 -5.89
N THR A 8 -1.54 13.76 -5.58
CA THR A 8 -2.54 12.98 -6.30
C THR A 8 -3.08 11.89 -5.40
N ALA A 9 -4.34 11.49 -5.63
CA ALA A 9 -4.97 10.40 -4.90
C ALA A 9 -4.54 9.00 -5.40
N SER A 10 -3.76 8.92 -6.48
CA SER A 10 -3.40 7.66 -7.13
C SER A 10 -1.92 7.31 -6.91
N VAL A 11 -1.67 6.18 -6.24
CA VAL A 11 -0.32 5.61 -6.11
C VAL A 11 0.31 5.31 -7.47
N GLU A 12 -0.49 4.85 -8.44
CA GLU A 12 -0.01 4.60 -9.81
C GLU A 12 0.50 5.87 -10.49
N ALA A 13 -0.20 7.01 -10.30
CA ALA A 13 0.25 8.29 -10.83
C ALA A 13 1.58 8.72 -10.17
N ILE A 14 1.72 8.55 -8.84
CA ILE A 14 2.97 8.82 -8.12
C ILE A 14 4.12 7.98 -8.71
N LYS A 15 3.91 6.68 -8.93
CA LYS A 15 4.92 5.80 -9.55
C LYS A 15 5.34 6.31 -10.92
N LYS A 16 4.38 6.68 -11.77
CA LYS A 16 4.70 7.25 -13.10
C LYS A 16 5.46 8.57 -12.99
N TYR A 17 5.15 9.43 -12.04
CA TYR A 17 5.90 10.68 -11.87
C TYR A 17 7.37 10.42 -11.52
N VAL A 18 7.62 9.55 -10.55
CA VAL A 18 8.99 9.20 -10.13
C VAL A 18 9.76 8.50 -11.26
N ILE A 19 9.15 7.54 -11.96
CA ILE A 19 9.77 6.83 -13.10
C ILE A 19 10.16 7.80 -14.22
N ASN A 20 9.35 8.84 -14.46
CA ASN A 20 9.63 9.85 -15.48
C ASN A 20 10.52 11.00 -14.97
N GLY A 21 11.13 10.87 -13.79
CA GLY A 21 12.11 11.83 -13.28
C GLY A 21 11.52 13.11 -12.68
N LEU A 22 10.22 13.14 -12.37
CA LEU A 22 9.57 14.32 -11.78
C LEU A 22 9.90 14.52 -10.29
N GLY A 23 10.62 13.60 -9.66
CA GLY A 23 11.10 13.74 -8.29
C GLY A 23 11.23 12.41 -7.55
N VAL A 24 11.06 12.46 -6.24
CA VAL A 24 11.08 11.30 -5.32
C VAL A 24 9.78 11.24 -4.54
N SER A 25 9.41 10.05 -4.07
CA SER A 25 8.24 9.85 -3.21
C SER A 25 8.52 8.83 -2.12
N TYR A 26 7.71 8.86 -1.07
CA TYR A 26 7.76 7.92 0.05
C TYR A 26 6.49 7.06 0.03
N LEU A 27 6.66 5.77 -0.25
CA LEU A 27 5.56 4.83 -0.47
C LEU A 27 5.84 3.49 0.24
N PRO A 28 4.79 2.73 0.58
CA PRO A 28 4.96 1.36 1.06
C PRO A 28 5.67 0.49 0.03
N TYR A 29 6.63 -0.33 0.45
CA TYR A 29 7.45 -1.14 -0.45
C TYR A 29 6.61 -2.07 -1.35
N TYR A 30 5.55 -2.69 -0.81
CA TYR A 30 4.68 -3.56 -1.58
C TYR A 30 4.00 -2.87 -2.78
N SER A 31 3.86 -1.54 -2.75
CA SER A 31 3.23 -0.79 -3.85
C SER A 31 4.14 -0.54 -5.04
N VAL A 32 5.46 -0.64 -4.84
CA VAL A 32 6.51 -0.35 -5.84
C VAL A 32 7.39 -1.55 -6.16
N LYS A 33 7.10 -2.71 -5.54
CA LYS A 33 7.93 -3.92 -5.65
C LYS A 33 8.11 -4.36 -7.11
N GLU A 34 7.05 -4.33 -7.91
CA GLU A 34 7.12 -4.75 -9.31
C GLU A 34 8.05 -3.85 -10.14
N GLU A 35 7.95 -2.53 -9.97
CA GLU A 35 8.80 -1.56 -10.67
C GLU A 35 10.25 -1.63 -10.19
N ALA A 36 10.47 -1.89 -8.89
CA ALA A 36 11.79 -2.12 -8.33
C ALA A 36 12.43 -3.40 -8.88
N ASP A 37 11.68 -4.51 -8.92
CA ASP A 37 12.12 -5.79 -9.47
C ASP A 37 12.47 -5.67 -10.98
N LYS A 38 11.79 -4.77 -11.69
CA LYS A 38 12.07 -4.44 -13.11
C LYS A 38 13.19 -3.40 -13.30
N GLY A 39 13.78 -2.87 -12.23
CA GLY A 39 14.82 -1.83 -12.28
C GLY A 39 14.33 -0.45 -12.73
N LEU A 40 13.01 -0.21 -12.71
CA LEU A 40 12.40 1.08 -13.11
C LEU A 40 12.45 2.12 -11.98
N LEU A 41 12.59 1.67 -10.74
CA LEU A 41 12.69 2.52 -9.56
C LEU A 41 13.89 2.11 -8.70
N LEU A 42 14.61 3.11 -8.19
CA LEU A 42 15.61 2.92 -7.15
C LEU A 42 14.95 3.09 -5.78
N ILE A 43 15.15 2.11 -4.90
CA ILE A 43 14.53 2.10 -3.58
C ILE A 43 15.58 2.42 -2.52
N LYS A 44 15.26 3.37 -1.65
CA LYS A 44 15.97 3.60 -0.39
C LYS A 44 15.02 3.30 0.76
N PHE A 45 15.31 2.27 1.53
CA PHE A 45 14.57 2.00 2.76
C PHE A 45 14.87 3.10 3.77
N ALA A 46 13.81 3.77 4.24
CA ALA A 46 13.93 4.72 5.32
C ALA A 46 13.80 3.98 6.65
N GLU A 47 14.70 4.27 7.60
CA GLU A 47 14.52 3.86 8.99
C GLU A 47 13.34 4.66 9.56
N THR A 48 12.25 3.96 9.86
CA THR A 48 11.00 4.58 10.30
C THR A 48 10.21 3.61 11.18
N ASP A 49 9.58 4.15 12.22
CA ASP A 49 8.65 3.40 13.07
C ASP A 49 7.22 3.37 12.49
N MET A 50 7.05 3.92 11.27
CA MET A 50 5.75 3.96 10.59
C MET A 50 5.28 2.54 10.24
N ARG A 51 4.12 2.17 10.80
CA ARG A 51 3.45 0.88 10.55
C ARG A 51 2.23 1.09 9.67
N PHE A 52 2.09 0.25 8.65
CA PHE A 52 0.90 0.18 7.81
C PHE A 52 0.00 -0.94 8.32
N PHE A 53 -1.31 -0.67 8.41
CA PHE A 53 -2.30 -1.64 8.85
C PHE A 53 -3.33 -1.86 7.74
N THR A 54 -3.61 -3.12 7.44
CA THR A 54 -4.76 -3.51 6.60
C THR A 54 -5.88 -3.95 7.53
N GLN A 55 -7.07 -3.36 7.38
CA GLN A 55 -8.20 -3.60 8.27
C GLN A 55 -9.47 -3.93 7.48
N ILE A 56 -10.25 -4.86 8.00
CA ILE A 56 -11.61 -5.15 7.53
C ILE A 56 -12.59 -4.43 8.46
N VAL A 57 -13.40 -3.55 7.91
CA VAL A 57 -14.35 -2.73 8.67
C VAL A 57 -15.78 -3.03 8.25
N TYR A 58 -16.65 -3.31 9.23
CA TYR A 58 -18.09 -3.49 9.03
C TYR A 58 -18.85 -2.94 10.22
N HIS A 59 -20.12 -2.56 9.99
CA HIS A 59 -20.96 -2.00 11.05
C HIS A 59 -21.30 -3.07 12.11
N LYS A 60 -21.20 -2.72 13.39
CA LYS A 60 -21.34 -3.67 14.52
C LYS A 60 -22.66 -4.47 14.51
N ASN A 61 -23.74 -3.86 14.02
CA ASN A 61 -25.08 -4.46 13.96
C ASN A 61 -25.43 -4.97 12.55
N LYS A 62 -24.47 -4.98 11.60
CA LYS A 62 -24.71 -5.51 10.25
C LYS A 62 -24.79 -7.03 10.33
N TRP A 63 -25.87 -7.61 9.82
CA TRP A 63 -25.93 -9.05 9.65
C TRP A 63 -24.84 -9.49 8.66
N LEU A 64 -23.94 -10.36 9.12
CA LEU A 64 -22.91 -10.97 8.29
C LEU A 64 -23.44 -12.29 7.74
N SER A 65 -23.63 -12.35 6.42
CA SER A 65 -24.01 -13.58 5.75
C SER A 65 -22.97 -14.68 5.98
N PRO A 66 -23.33 -15.97 5.88
CA PRO A 66 -22.37 -17.07 5.96
C PRO A 66 -21.17 -16.87 5.02
N ALA A 67 -21.43 -16.44 3.78
CA ALA A 67 -20.37 -16.15 2.80
C ALA A 67 -19.43 -15.02 3.26
N LEU A 68 -19.95 -13.95 3.86
CA LEU A 68 -19.12 -12.85 4.35
C LEU A 68 -18.28 -13.27 5.57
N LYS A 69 -18.83 -14.10 6.46
CA LYS A 69 -18.07 -14.67 7.58
C LYS A 69 -16.91 -15.52 7.07
N THR A 70 -17.19 -16.45 6.15
CA THR A 70 -16.15 -17.28 5.52
C THR A 70 -15.08 -16.42 4.83
N PHE A 71 -15.46 -15.34 4.15
CA PHE A 71 -14.50 -14.42 3.55
C PHE A 71 -13.62 -13.72 4.59
N ILE A 72 -14.21 -13.22 5.69
CA ILE A 72 -13.45 -12.60 6.79
C ILE A 72 -12.48 -13.60 7.41
N ASP A 73 -12.93 -14.82 7.68
CA ASP A 73 -12.10 -15.88 8.25
C ASP A 73 -10.93 -16.24 7.30
N PHE A 74 -11.22 -16.36 6.00
CA PHE A 74 -10.21 -16.57 4.97
C PHE A 74 -9.16 -15.44 4.96
N CYS A 75 -9.59 -14.18 4.98
CA CYS A 75 -8.67 -13.05 5.03
C CYS A 75 -7.79 -13.07 6.29
N ASN A 76 -8.40 -13.37 7.46
CA ASN A 76 -7.68 -13.46 8.74
C ASN A 76 -6.69 -14.62 8.78
N GLU A 77 -6.99 -15.74 8.12
CA GLU A 77 -6.06 -16.87 8.03
C GLU A 77 -4.90 -16.55 7.09
N TYR A 78 -5.21 -15.98 5.92
CA TYR A 78 -4.21 -15.70 4.90
C TYR A 78 -3.24 -14.59 5.31
N SER A 79 -3.73 -13.56 6.03
CA SER A 79 -2.90 -12.43 6.47
C SER A 79 -1.81 -12.82 7.47
N LYS A 80 -1.92 -13.97 8.16
CA LYS A 80 -0.86 -14.50 9.04
C LYS A 80 0.46 -14.80 8.31
N LYS A 81 0.43 -14.87 6.98
CA LYS A 81 1.62 -15.08 6.13
C LYS A 81 2.32 -13.78 5.75
N TRP A 82 1.79 -12.63 6.17
CA TRP A 82 2.32 -11.31 5.80
C TRP A 82 3.35 -10.79 6.82
N ASP A 83 3.54 -11.51 7.93
CA ASP A 83 4.62 -11.31 8.90
C ASP A 83 5.96 -11.89 8.40
#